data_AF-W6VJ61-F1
#
_entry.id   AF-W6VJ61-F1
#
_cell.length_a   1.000
_cell.length_b   1.000
_cell.length_c   1.000
_cell.angle_alpha   90.00
_cell.angle_beta   90.00
_cell.angle_gamma   90.00
#
_symmetry.space_group_name_H-M   'P 1'
#
loop_
_entity.id
_entity.type
_entity.pdbx_description
1 polymer ?
#
loop_
_entity_poly.entity_id
_entity_poly.type
_entity_poly.pdbx_seq_one_letter_code
_entity_poly.pdbx_strand_id
1 'polypeptide(L)' 'MKTCTVFGDMQSDSAAEQYPTVTLCNECVEQDALAEEDNQIVSQGAYDESFGDSCEWCGITSAEEEGAVQ' A
#
# COMPACT_ATOMS: atom_id res chain seq x y z
N MET A 1 -9.40 1.39 0.47
CA MET A 1 -8.05 1.82 0.03
C MET A 1 -7.37 2.73 1.03
N LYS A 2 -6.05 2.63 1.12
CA LYS A 2 -5.18 3.50 1.92
C LYS A 2 -3.86 3.72 1.19
N THR A 3 -3.21 4.83 1.47
CA THR A 3 -1.87 5.12 0.93
C THR A 3 -0.85 4.64 1.94
N CYS A 4 0.05 3.76 1.54
CA CYS A 4 1.01 3.11 2.41
C CYS A 4 2.43 3.39 1.91
N THR A 5 3.30 3.72 2.84
CA THR A 5 4.74 3.82 2.59
C THR A 5 5.33 2.43 2.82
N VAL A 6 5.92 1.84 1.79
CA VAL A 6 6.52 0.50 1.85
C VAL A 6 8.03 0.55 1.76
N PHE A 7 8.72 -0.51 2.19
CA PHE A 7 10.14 -0.65 1.92
C PHE A 7 10.39 -0.92 0.44
N GLY A 8 11.01 0.04 -0.22
CA GLY A 8 11.48 -0.05 -1.60
C GLY A 8 12.95 -0.43 -1.67
N ASP A 9 13.69 0.28 -2.52
CA ASP A 9 15.09 -0.02 -2.77
C ASP A 9 16.00 0.67 -1.73
N MET A 10 16.40 -0.08 -0.71
CA MET A 10 17.33 0.40 0.34
C MET A 10 18.74 0.73 -0.18
N GLN A 11 19.09 0.34 -1.40
CA GLN A 11 20.38 0.67 -1.99
C GLN A 11 20.36 2.00 -2.75
N SER A 12 19.19 2.58 -2.99
CA SER A 12 19.08 3.89 -3.63
C SER A 12 19.51 5.01 -2.68
N ASP A 13 20.03 6.10 -3.26
CA ASP A 13 20.41 7.31 -2.52
C ASP A 13 19.17 8.16 -2.18
N SER A 14 18.07 7.99 -2.91
CA SER A 14 16.84 8.78 -2.74
C SER A 14 15.91 8.16 -1.69
N ALA A 15 15.55 8.94 -0.67
CA ALA A 15 14.58 8.50 0.35
C ALA A 15 13.21 8.11 -0.24
N ALA A 16 12.78 8.73 -1.35
CA ALA A 16 11.53 8.39 -2.04
C ALA A 16 11.58 7.03 -2.76
N GLU A 17 12.78 6.56 -3.13
CA GLU A 17 12.97 5.24 -3.76
C GLU A 17 13.18 4.15 -2.71
N GLN A 18 13.78 4.50 -1.58
CA GLN A 18 13.87 3.63 -0.40
C GLN A 18 12.50 3.40 0.26
N TYR A 19 11.63 4.41 0.22
CA TYR A 19 10.31 4.40 0.84
C TYR A 19 9.24 4.92 -0.11
N PRO A 20 8.94 4.18 -1.19
CA PRO A 20 7.90 4.58 -2.12
C PRO A 20 6.54 4.57 -1.41
N THR A 21 5.71 5.54 -1.80
CA THR A 21 4.33 5.65 -1.36
C THR A 21 3.44 5.04 -2.43
N VAL A 22 2.68 4.02 -2.05
CA VAL A 22 1.82 3.24 -2.94
C VAL A 22 0.42 3.14 -2.38
N THR A 23 -0.58 3.05 -3.26
CA THR A 23 -1.95 2.75 -2.85
C THR A 23 -2.09 1.25 -2.63
N LEU A 24 -2.61 0.86 -1.46
CA LEU A 24 -2.93 -0.53 -1.13
C LEU A 24 -4.38 -0.67 -0.66
N CYS A 25 -4.97 -1.82 -0.96
CA CYS A 25 -6.29 -2.16 -0.45
C CYS A 25 -6.23 -2.53 1.03
N ASN A 26 -7.35 -2.40 1.74
CA ASN A 26 -7.39 -2.74 3.17
C ASN A 26 -6.96 -4.19 3.43
N GLU A 27 -7.35 -5.12 2.56
CA GLU A 27 -6.98 -6.54 2.70
C GLU A 27 -5.47 -6.76 2.64
N CYS A 28 -4.76 -6.17 1.67
CA CYS A 28 -3.31 -6.26 1.57
C CYS A 28 -2.61 -5.62 2.77
N VAL A 29 -3.14 -4.48 3.25
CA VAL A 29 -2.60 -3.81 4.45
C VAL A 29 -2.79 -4.68 5.69
N GLU A 30 -3.94 -5.33 5.84
CA GLU A 30 -4.21 -6.24 6.95
C GLU A 30 -3.36 -7.52 6.87
N GLN A 31 -3.18 -8.09 5.67
CA GLN A 31 -2.31 -9.24 5.44
C GLN A 31 -0.85 -8.93 5.81
N ASP A 32 -0.35 -7.76 5.40
CA ASP A 32 0.98 -7.29 5.76
C ASP A 32 1.12 -7.05 7.27
N ALA A 33 0.10 -6.43 7.89
CA ALA A 33 0.07 -6.24 9.34
C ALA A 33 0.07 -7.58 10.11
N LEU A 34 -0.52 -8.63 9.54
CA LEU A 34 -0.48 -9.99 10.09
C LEU A 34 0.88 -10.68 9.87
N ALA A 35 1.71 -10.19 8.95
CA ALA A 35 3.03 -10.75 8.67
C ALA A 35 4.10 -10.34 9.70
N GLU A 36 3.77 -9.44 10.64
CA GLU A 36 4.58 -8.99 11.78
C GLU A 36 6.03 -8.61 11.44
N GLU A 37 6.96 -9.57 11.37
CA GLU A 37 8.38 -9.33 11.06
C GLU A 37 8.66 -9.27 9.55
N ASP A 38 7.76 -9.77 8.72
CA ASP A 38 7.87 -9.72 7.25
C ASP A 38 7.07 -8.54 6.65
N ASN A 39 6.58 -7.65 7.50
CA ASN A 39 5.75 -6.53 7.08
C ASN A 39 6.57 -5.54 6.23
N GLN A 40 6.10 -5.26 5.02
CA GLN A 40 6.72 -4.29 4.12
C GLN A 40 6.20 -2.87 4.35
N ILE A 41 5.05 -2.71 5.00
CA ILE A 41 4.44 -1.38 5.23
C ILE A 41 5.09 -0.72 6.45
N VAL A 42 5.77 0.40 6.19
CA VAL A 42 6.42 1.24 7.19
C VAL A 42 5.43 2.21 7.82
N SER A 43 4.54 2.80 7.01
CA SER A 43 3.55 3.75 7.50
C SER A 43 2.27 3.71 6.67
N GLN A 44 1.15 3.96 7.32
CA GLN A 44 -0.17 4.01 6.71
C GLN A 44 -0.69 5.45 6.79
N GLY A 45 -1.16 5.98 5.66
CA GLY A 45 -1.74 7.30 5.52
C GLY A 45 -3.21 7.25 5.08
N ALA A 46 -3.83 8.42 5.02
CA ALA A 46 -5.12 8.58 4.37
C ALA A 46 -4.99 8.26 2.88
N TYR A 47 -6.05 7.69 2.30
CA TYR A 47 -6.12 7.45 0.86
C TYR A 47 -5.96 8.76 0.08
N ASP A 48 -5.10 8.74 -0.93
CA ASP A 48 -4.78 9.88 -1.76
C ASP A 48 -4.84 9.47 -3.24
N GLU A 49 -5.81 10.04 -3.96
CA GLU A 49 -6.10 9.74 -5.37
C GLU A 49 -4.92 10.07 -6.31
N SER A 50 -3.97 10.90 -5.87
CA SER A 50 -2.78 11.23 -6.66
C SER A 50 -1.84 10.05 -6.87
N PHE A 51 -1.93 9.02 -6.02
CA PHE A 51 -1.11 7.80 -6.10
C PHE A 51 -1.79 6.68 -6.90
N GLY A 52 -3.05 6.88 -7.29
CA GLY A 52 -3.83 5.92 -8.05
C GLY A 52 -4.94 5.25 -7.23
N ASP A 53 -5.94 4.77 -7.95
CA ASP A 53 -7.16 4.13 -7.41
C ASP A 53 -7.07 2.60 -7.37
N SER A 54 -5.89 2.05 -7.64
CA SER A 54 -5.65 0.61 -7.73
C SER A 54 -4.57 0.21 -6.74
N CYS A 55 -4.80 -0.93 -6.07
CA CYS A 55 -3.82 -1.55 -5.20
C CYS A 55 -2.60 -2.00 -6.01
N GLU A 56 -1.41 -1.53 -5.65
CA GLU A 56 -0.16 -1.92 -6.32
C GLU A 56 0.19 -3.40 -6.16
N TRP A 57 -0.34 -4.08 -5.13
CA TRP A 57 -0.02 -5.48 -4.87
C TRP A 57 -0.94 -6.46 -5.58
N CYS A 58 -2.25 -6.30 -5.41
CA CYS A 58 -3.24 -7.23 -5.98
C CYS A 58 -3.93 -6.68 -7.23
N GLY A 59 -3.78 -5.39 -7.54
CA GLY A 59 -4.41 -4.73 -8.68
C GLY A 59 -5.89 -4.40 -8.51
N ILE A 60 -6.50 -4.68 -7.35
CA ILE A 60 -7.91 -4.34 -7.10
C ILE A 60 -8.11 -2.83 -7.13
N THR A 61 -9.21 -2.36 -7.72
CA THR A 61 -9.58 -0.93 -7.74
C THR A 61 -10.44 -0.55 -6.53
N SER A 62 -10.49 0.75 -6.18
CA SER A 62 -11.31 1.22 -5.03
C SER A 62 -12.77 0.81 -5.22
N ALA A 63 -13.25 0.89 -6.46
CA ALA A 63 -14.59 0.47 -6.83
C ALA A 63 -14.85 -1.03 -6.59
N GLU A 64 -13.87 -1.90 -6.84
CA GLU A 64 -13.97 -3.32 -6.56
C GLU A 64 -13.90 -3.63 -5.06
N GLU A 65 -13.06 -2.90 -4.31
CA GLU A 65 -12.95 -3.03 -2.86
C GLU A 65 -14.26 -2.62 -2.13
N GLU A 66 -14.87 -1.52 -2.55
CA GLU A 66 -16.17 -1.07 -2.01
C GLU A 66 -17.34 -1.96 -2.47
N GLY A 67 -17.22 -2.59 -3.64
CA GLY A 67 -18.23 -3.50 -4.20
C GLY A 67 -18.24 -4.90 -3.59
N ALA A 68 -17.13 -5.36 -3.00
CA ALA A 68 -17.01 -6.68 -2.37
C ALA A 68 -17.57 -6.74 -0.94
N VAL A 69 -17.85 -5.59 -0.33
CA VAL A 69 -18.54 -5.49 0.98
C VAL A 69 -20.05 -5.41 0.74
N GLN A 70 -20.66 -6.49 0.25
CA GLN A 70 -22.13 -6.58 0.13
C GLN A 70 -22.67 -7.94 0.55
#